data_AF-A0A0B6ZBA1-F1
#
_entry.id   AF-A0A0B6ZBA1-F1
#
_cell.length_a   1.000
_cell.length_b   1.000
_cell.length_c   1.000
_cell.angle_alpha   90.00
_cell.angle_beta   90.00
_cell.angle_gamma   90.00
#
_symmetry.space_group_name_H-M   'P 1'
#
loop_
_entity.id
_entity.type
_entity.pdbx_description
1 polymer ?
#
loop_
_entity_poly.entity_id
_entity_poly.type
_entity_poly.pdbx_seq_one_letter_code
_entity_poly.pdbx_strand_id
1 'polypeptide(L)'
;KFFEQAQKASPRAAFEAGFSYCNGLYEWYSGNPNEALKHFNKARKDSDWGNSAIYNMIEICLNPDNETVGGEVFDSVDGDGGRTSVDKEKSEGEMMAVKTAEKLLKEVRHKSGDLRPQILMNMSLIATKQKSNVEKAVNNFVESCSSEQTPAMNQTPNLAEGGIRKREHVGALYGMATGYMVLKQVPRARNTLKRVAKISWTIQDAEDLEKSWLLLADIY
;
A
#
# COMPACT_ATOMS: atom_id res chain seq x y z
N LYS A 1 13.30 6.41 -24.39
CA LYS A 1 13.15 7.82 -24.85
C LYS A 1 13.45 8.87 -23.77
N PHE A 2 12.64 9.07 -22.72
CA PHE A 2 12.87 10.15 -21.74
C PHE A 2 14.12 9.94 -20.88
N PHE A 3 14.40 8.70 -20.44
CA PHE A 3 15.63 8.39 -19.69
C PHE A 3 16.91 8.67 -20.51
N GLU A 4 16.93 8.26 -21.79
CA GLU A 4 18.03 8.57 -22.70
C GLU A 4 18.21 10.08 -22.91
N GLN A 5 17.11 10.83 -23.04
CA GLN A 5 17.17 12.29 -23.17
C GLN A 5 17.74 12.94 -21.90
N ALA A 6 17.32 12.48 -20.72
CA ALA A 6 17.86 12.98 -19.45
C ALA A 6 19.37 12.73 -19.33
N GLN A 7 19.83 11.53 -19.69
CA GLN A 7 21.26 11.20 -19.69
C GLN A 7 22.07 11.98 -20.74
N LYS A 8 21.48 12.24 -21.92
CA LYS A 8 22.11 13.10 -22.94
C LYS A 8 22.23 14.55 -22.48
N ALA A 9 21.21 15.06 -21.77
CA ALA A 9 21.22 16.43 -21.26
C ALA A 9 22.18 16.60 -20.06
N SER A 10 22.27 15.57 -19.20
CA SER A 10 23.20 15.53 -18.07
C SER A 10 23.77 14.12 -17.91
N PRO A 11 25.06 13.89 -18.19
CA PRO A 11 25.70 12.60 -17.94
C PRO A 11 25.66 12.18 -16.46
N ARG A 12 25.49 13.14 -15.53
CA ARG A 12 25.34 12.88 -14.09
C ARG A 12 23.96 12.37 -13.71
N ALA A 13 22.95 12.52 -14.57
CA ALA A 13 21.58 12.11 -14.29
C ALA A 13 21.50 10.64 -13.85
N ALA A 14 22.33 9.76 -14.43
CA ALA A 14 22.35 8.34 -14.06
C ALA A 14 22.71 8.06 -12.58
N PHE A 15 23.34 9.03 -11.89
CA PHE A 15 23.70 8.94 -10.48
C PHE A 15 22.74 9.71 -9.57
N GLU A 16 21.78 10.43 -10.13
CA GLU A 16 20.80 11.18 -9.34
C GLU A 16 19.72 10.23 -8.78
N ALA A 17 19.32 10.47 -7.53
CA ALA A 17 18.31 9.67 -6.86
C ALA A 17 16.95 9.76 -7.55
N GLY A 18 16.57 10.95 -8.04
CA GLY A 18 15.32 11.15 -8.78
C GLY A 18 15.26 10.35 -10.09
N PHE A 19 16.37 10.28 -10.83
CA PHE A 19 16.48 9.44 -12.02
C PHE A 19 16.35 7.94 -11.68
N SER A 20 17.01 7.51 -10.59
CA SER A 20 16.90 6.14 -10.10
C SER A 20 15.48 5.81 -9.65
N TYR A 21 14.80 6.72 -8.95
CA TYR A 21 13.41 6.55 -8.52
C TYR A 21 12.46 6.44 -9.71
N CYS A 22 12.58 7.31 -10.72
CA CYS A 22 11.75 7.25 -11.92
C CYS A 22 11.96 5.96 -12.72
N ASN A 23 13.20 5.47 -12.83
CA ASN A 23 13.46 4.15 -13.42
C ASN A 23 12.84 3.03 -12.60
N GLY A 24 12.91 3.10 -11.27
CA GLY A 24 12.27 2.13 -10.39
C GLY A 24 10.77 2.03 -10.65
N LEU A 25 10.08 3.17 -10.75
CA LEU A 25 8.66 3.21 -11.11
C LEU A 25 8.40 2.63 -12.50
N TYR A 26 9.20 3.00 -13.50
CA TYR A 26 9.06 2.47 -14.86
C TYR A 26 9.19 0.94 -14.90
N GLU A 27 10.22 0.39 -14.27
CA GLU A 27 10.42 -1.06 -14.20
C GLU A 27 9.27 -1.74 -13.44
N TRP A 28 8.80 -1.13 -12.36
CA TRP A 28 7.69 -1.67 -11.58
C TRP A 28 6.41 -1.77 -12.43
N TYR A 29 6.02 -0.68 -13.07
CA TYR A 29 4.85 -0.63 -13.94
C TYR A 29 5.01 -1.40 -15.26
N SER A 30 6.24 -1.81 -15.60
CA SER A 30 6.53 -2.69 -16.74
C SER A 30 6.52 -4.18 -16.37
N GLY A 31 6.24 -4.52 -15.11
CA GLY A 31 6.21 -5.91 -14.63
C GLY A 31 7.58 -6.49 -14.28
N ASN A 32 8.58 -5.63 -13.98
CA ASN A 32 9.94 -6.02 -13.63
C ASN A 32 10.29 -5.71 -12.16
N PRO A 33 9.68 -6.39 -11.17
CA PRO A 33 9.86 -6.09 -9.73
C PRO A 33 11.31 -6.13 -9.29
N ASN A 34 12.09 -7.11 -9.76
CA ASN A 34 13.48 -7.27 -9.36
C ASN A 34 14.37 -6.11 -9.84
N GLU A 35 14.11 -5.57 -11.04
CA GLU A 35 14.87 -4.43 -11.55
C GLU A 35 14.42 -3.13 -10.88
N ALA A 36 13.11 -2.99 -10.63
CA ALA A 36 12.56 -1.89 -9.84
C ALA A 36 13.21 -1.79 -8.46
N LEU A 37 13.34 -2.91 -7.74
CA LEU A 37 14.01 -2.96 -6.42
C LEU A 37 15.46 -2.49 -6.47
N LYS A 38 16.23 -2.85 -7.52
CA LYS A 38 17.61 -2.37 -7.69
C LYS A 38 17.65 -0.86 -7.85
N HIS A 39 16.74 -0.29 -8.63
CA HIS A 39 16.64 1.14 -8.86
C HIS A 39 16.19 1.91 -7.62
N PHE A 40 15.16 1.44 -6.92
CA PHE A 40 14.73 2.05 -5.65
C PHE A 40 15.81 1.96 -4.58
N ASN A 41 16.61 0.88 -4.54
CA ASN A 41 17.73 0.76 -3.60
C ASN A 41 18.77 1.88 -3.80
N LYS A 42 19.00 2.33 -5.04
CA LYS A 42 19.90 3.47 -5.33
C LYS A 42 19.34 4.80 -4.81
N ALA A 43 18.02 4.95 -4.73
CA ALA A 43 17.36 6.17 -4.26
C ALA A 43 17.06 6.19 -2.74
N ARG A 44 17.00 5.03 -2.07
CA ARG A 44 16.44 4.90 -0.70
C ARG A 44 17.09 5.75 0.39
N LYS A 45 18.35 6.19 0.21
CA LYS A 45 19.08 7.01 1.20
C LYS A 45 18.99 8.52 0.94
N ASP A 46 18.54 8.92 -0.24
CA ASP A 46 18.35 10.32 -0.64
C ASP A 46 17.32 11.03 0.26
N SER A 47 17.44 12.34 0.48
CA SER A 47 16.56 13.11 1.37
C SER A 47 15.12 13.25 0.85
N ASP A 48 14.96 13.41 -0.47
CA ASP A 48 13.69 13.74 -1.10
C ASP A 48 12.99 12.48 -1.63
N TRP A 49 13.76 11.59 -2.27
CA TRP A 49 13.24 10.38 -2.90
C TRP A 49 13.29 9.14 -2.01
N GLY A 50 14.03 9.20 -0.89
CA GLY A 50 14.30 8.03 -0.06
C GLY A 50 13.05 7.36 0.51
N ASN A 51 12.15 8.12 1.13
CA ASN A 51 10.91 7.57 1.69
C ASN A 51 10.01 6.97 0.59
N SER A 52 9.81 7.69 -0.51
CA SER A 52 8.99 7.19 -1.62
C SER A 52 9.58 5.92 -2.24
N ALA A 53 10.90 5.84 -2.39
CA ALA A 53 11.58 4.63 -2.84
C ALA A 53 11.36 3.47 -1.87
N ILE A 54 11.50 3.70 -0.55
CA ILE A 54 11.25 2.69 0.49
C ILE A 54 9.80 2.19 0.45
N TYR A 55 8.82 3.09 0.27
CA TYR A 55 7.40 2.71 0.17
C TYR A 55 7.15 1.78 -1.02
N ASN A 56 7.70 2.11 -2.19
CA ASN A 56 7.59 1.26 -3.37
C ASN A 56 8.30 -0.10 -3.17
N MET A 57 9.47 -0.11 -2.53
CA MET A 57 10.17 -1.37 -2.21
C MET A 57 9.34 -2.26 -1.28
N ILE A 58 8.67 -1.68 -0.28
CA ILE A 58 7.79 -2.41 0.63
C ILE A 58 6.61 -3.00 -0.15
N GLU A 59 5.95 -2.22 -1.01
CA GLU A 59 4.83 -2.70 -1.82
C GLU A 59 5.24 -3.87 -2.72
N ILE A 60 6.39 -3.79 -3.38
CA ILE A 60 6.93 -4.90 -4.18
C ILE A 60 7.21 -6.13 -3.32
N CYS A 61 7.75 -5.96 -2.11
CA CYS A 61 7.96 -7.11 -1.21
C CYS A 61 6.64 -7.77 -0.78
N LEU A 62 5.59 -6.98 -0.53
CA LEU A 62 4.31 -7.51 -0.05
C LEU A 62 3.44 -8.09 -1.17
N ASN A 63 3.62 -7.61 -2.41
CA ASN A 63 2.84 -8.03 -3.57
C ASN A 63 3.67 -7.91 -4.86
N PRO A 64 4.65 -8.80 -5.09
CA PRO A 64 5.58 -8.69 -6.22
C PRO A 64 4.92 -8.87 -7.59
N ASP A 65 3.79 -9.57 -7.63
CA ASP A 65 3.04 -9.85 -8.87
C ASP A 65 2.02 -8.73 -9.19
N ASN A 66 1.87 -7.76 -8.28
CA ASN A 66 0.92 -6.64 -8.38
C ASN A 66 -0.55 -7.09 -8.59
N GLU A 67 -0.91 -8.26 -8.08
CA GLU A 67 -2.29 -8.79 -8.14
C GLU A 67 -3.18 -8.19 -7.06
N THR A 68 -4.50 -8.30 -7.20
CA THR A 68 -5.44 -7.81 -6.19
C THR A 68 -5.37 -8.68 -4.93
N VAL A 69 -4.70 -8.17 -3.88
CA VAL A 69 -4.64 -8.85 -2.58
C VAL A 69 -6.05 -9.01 -2.01
N GLY A 70 -6.45 -10.25 -1.71
CA GLY A 70 -7.78 -10.60 -1.23
C GLY A 70 -8.82 -10.91 -2.32
N GLY A 71 -8.50 -10.72 -3.61
CA GLY A 71 -9.32 -11.20 -4.74
C GLY A 71 -9.31 -12.73 -4.85
N GLU A 72 -8.18 -13.36 -4.50
CA GLU A 72 -7.96 -14.83 -4.46
C GLU A 72 -8.96 -15.62 -3.57
N VAL A 73 -9.72 -14.93 -2.72
CA VAL A 73 -10.79 -15.52 -1.90
C VAL A 73 -11.85 -16.19 -2.77
N PHE A 74 -12.05 -15.72 -4.00
CA PHE A 74 -12.99 -16.28 -4.97
C PHE A 74 -12.40 -17.41 -5.82
N ASP A 75 -11.08 -17.54 -5.91
CA ASP A 75 -10.41 -18.63 -6.64
C ASP A 75 -10.30 -19.90 -5.80
N SER A 76 -10.38 -19.77 -4.46
CA SER A 76 -10.13 -20.84 -3.49
C SER A 76 -11.31 -21.82 -3.29
N VAL A 77 -12.28 -21.89 -4.21
CA VAL A 77 -13.52 -22.67 -4.01
C VAL A 77 -13.32 -24.19 -4.08
N ASP A 78 -12.20 -24.71 -4.61
CA ASP A 78 -12.05 -26.14 -4.93
C ASP A 78 -10.77 -26.83 -4.38
N GLY A 79 -10.32 -26.53 -3.15
CA GLY A 79 -9.02 -27.06 -2.69
C GLY A 79 -8.88 -27.37 -1.19
N ASP A 80 -9.63 -28.32 -0.66
CA ASP A 80 -9.27 -29.03 0.60
C ASP A 80 -8.15 -30.07 0.34
N GLY A 81 -7.10 -29.64 -0.37
CA GLY A 81 -5.88 -30.40 -0.61
C GLY A 81 -4.85 -30.02 0.44
N GLY A 82 -4.41 -30.96 1.27
CA GLY A 82 -3.38 -30.71 2.27
C GLY A 82 -2.15 -29.99 1.70
N ARG A 83 -1.59 -29.03 2.44
CA ARG A 83 -0.46 -28.19 2.01
C ARG A 83 0.69 -29.03 1.46
N THR A 84 1.03 -28.82 0.19
CA THR A 84 2.16 -29.46 -0.47
C THR A 84 3.50 -28.87 0.02
N SER A 85 4.63 -29.48 -0.35
CA SER A 85 5.96 -28.89 -0.09
C SER A 85 6.14 -27.55 -0.81
N VAL A 86 5.54 -27.40 -2.01
CA VAL A 86 5.56 -26.16 -2.80
C VAL A 86 4.78 -25.04 -2.08
N ASP A 87 3.64 -25.36 -1.46
CA ASP A 87 2.87 -24.39 -0.67
C ASP A 87 3.63 -23.92 0.59
N LYS A 88 4.48 -24.77 1.14
CA LYS A 88 5.34 -24.40 2.28
C LYS A 88 6.47 -23.47 1.84
N GLU A 89 7.17 -23.80 0.76
CA GLU A 89 8.23 -22.95 0.20
C GLU A 89 7.69 -21.57 -0.21
N LYS A 90 6.51 -21.52 -0.86
CA LYS A 90 5.83 -20.26 -1.19
C LYS A 90 5.52 -19.45 0.07
N SER A 91 4.93 -20.08 1.09
CA SER A 91 4.58 -19.43 2.36
C SER A 91 5.81 -18.93 3.14
N GLU A 92 6.93 -19.67 3.09
CA GLU A 92 8.19 -19.23 3.68
C GLU A 92 8.79 -18.03 2.93
N GLY A 93 8.73 -18.04 1.60
CA GLY A 93 9.11 -16.91 0.75
C GLY A 93 8.32 -15.65 1.07
N GLU A 94 6.99 -15.75 1.14
CA GLU A 94 6.10 -14.66 1.55
C GLU A 94 6.47 -14.12 2.93
N MET A 95 6.74 -14.99 3.90
CA MET A 95 7.12 -14.56 5.26
C MET A 95 8.48 -13.86 5.30
N MET A 96 9.44 -14.28 4.46
CA MET A 96 10.73 -13.61 4.32
C MET A 96 10.59 -12.24 3.66
N ALA A 97 9.66 -12.08 2.72
CA ALA A 97 9.34 -10.81 2.10
C ALA A 97 8.71 -9.84 3.11
N VAL A 98 7.77 -10.31 3.97
CA VAL A 98 7.22 -9.51 5.07
C VAL A 98 8.31 -9.03 6.03
N LYS A 99 9.24 -9.90 6.43
CA LYS A 99 10.38 -9.49 7.29
C LYS A 99 11.26 -8.43 6.62
N THR A 100 11.40 -8.48 5.30
CA THR A 100 12.14 -7.47 4.54
C THR A 100 11.40 -6.13 4.54
N ALA A 101 10.08 -6.14 4.30
CA ALA A 101 9.23 -4.96 4.42
C ALA A 101 9.29 -4.32 5.81
N GLU A 102 9.24 -5.11 6.89
CA GLU A 102 9.36 -4.60 8.26
C GLU A 102 10.73 -3.95 8.55
N LYS A 103 11.82 -4.47 7.97
CA LYS A 103 13.14 -3.84 8.08
C LYS A 103 13.17 -2.51 7.34
N LEU A 104 12.62 -2.47 6.12
CA LEU A 104 12.53 -1.25 5.32
C LEU A 104 11.68 -0.18 6.02
N LEU A 105 10.58 -0.54 6.69
CA LEU A 105 9.76 0.38 7.48
C LEU A 105 10.55 1.09 8.58
N LYS A 106 11.55 0.43 9.17
CA LYS A 106 12.43 1.04 10.19
C LYS A 106 13.42 2.04 9.60
N GLU A 107 13.66 2.02 8.29
CA GLU A 107 14.53 2.98 7.60
C GLU A 107 13.78 4.27 7.20
N VAL A 108 12.45 4.29 7.27
CA VAL A 108 11.63 5.43 6.88
C VAL A 108 11.89 6.62 7.81
N ARG A 109 12.18 7.79 7.22
CA ARG A 109 12.35 9.02 8.00
C ARG A 109 10.98 9.62 8.34
N HIS A 110 10.80 10.01 9.60
CA HIS A 110 9.55 10.61 10.03
C HIS A 110 9.25 11.91 9.27
N LYS A 111 8.03 12.02 8.75
CA LYS A 111 7.50 13.22 8.11
C LYS A 111 6.12 13.51 8.70
N SER A 112 5.93 14.70 9.23
CA SER A 112 4.67 15.08 9.88
C SER A 112 3.50 14.95 8.90
N GLY A 113 2.43 14.28 9.33
CA GLY A 113 1.24 14.05 8.51
C GLY A 113 1.34 12.90 7.51
N ASP A 114 2.50 12.23 7.39
CA ASP A 114 2.63 11.07 6.51
C ASP A 114 2.06 9.80 7.17
N LEU A 115 0.95 9.32 6.64
CA LEU A 115 0.26 8.11 7.10
C LEU A 115 0.71 6.85 6.36
N ARG A 116 1.47 6.98 5.26
CA ARG A 116 1.90 5.83 4.43
C ARG A 116 2.66 4.77 5.24
N PRO A 117 3.57 5.10 6.18
CA PRO A 117 4.26 4.10 6.99
C PRO A 117 3.31 3.26 7.85
N GLN A 118 2.26 3.88 8.41
CA GLN A 118 1.27 3.18 9.23
C GLN A 118 0.42 2.24 8.38
N ILE A 119 0.02 2.70 7.19
CA ILE A 119 -0.72 1.88 6.22
C ILE A 119 0.11 0.67 5.81
N LEU A 120 1.36 0.89 5.39
CA LEU A 120 2.27 -0.20 4.98
C LEU A 120 2.58 -1.18 6.11
N MET A 121 2.69 -0.71 7.35
CA MET A 121 2.85 -1.60 8.51
C MET A 121 1.64 -2.52 8.69
N ASN A 122 0.43 -2.00 8.55
CA ASN A 122 -0.78 -2.81 8.63
C ASN A 122 -0.94 -3.74 7.41
N MET A 123 -0.51 -3.30 6.22
CA MET A 123 -0.47 -4.16 5.03
C MET A 123 0.51 -5.33 5.22
N SER A 124 1.66 -5.12 5.86
CA SER A 124 2.60 -6.21 6.21
C SER A 124 1.96 -7.24 7.13
N LEU A 125 1.12 -6.82 8.08
CA LEU A 125 0.35 -7.74 8.94
C LEU A 125 -0.67 -8.54 8.13
N ILE A 126 -1.37 -7.91 7.18
CA ILE A 126 -2.31 -8.59 6.29
C ILE A 126 -1.59 -9.64 5.43
N ALA A 127 -0.43 -9.28 4.87
CA ALA A 127 0.38 -10.15 4.03
C ALA A 127 0.88 -11.42 4.74
N THR A 128 0.90 -11.46 6.08
CA THR A 128 1.21 -12.70 6.81
C THR A 128 0.15 -13.80 6.62
N LYS A 129 -1.05 -13.44 6.15
CA LYS A 129 -2.24 -14.31 6.06
C LYS A 129 -2.60 -15.02 7.38
N GLN A 130 -2.06 -14.57 8.51
CA GLN A 130 -2.38 -15.09 9.84
C GLN A 130 -3.57 -14.33 10.41
N LYS A 131 -4.65 -15.05 10.74
CA LYS A 131 -5.92 -14.46 11.19
C LYS A 131 -5.75 -13.40 12.29
N SER A 132 -4.96 -13.68 13.33
CA SER A 132 -4.71 -12.73 14.43
C SER A 132 -4.04 -11.43 13.98
N ASN A 133 -3.07 -11.51 13.06
CA ASN A 133 -2.40 -10.34 12.51
C ASN A 133 -3.33 -9.54 11.60
N VAL A 134 -4.13 -10.22 10.78
CA VAL A 134 -5.11 -9.58 9.88
C VAL A 134 -6.19 -8.86 10.70
N GLU A 135 -6.72 -9.49 11.77
CA GLU A 135 -7.68 -8.86 12.68
C GLU A 135 -7.08 -7.63 13.38
N LYS A 136 -5.82 -7.71 13.82
CA LYS A 136 -5.10 -6.57 14.38
C LYS A 136 -4.96 -5.43 13.37
N ALA A 137 -4.58 -5.73 12.13
CA ALA A 137 -4.45 -4.74 11.06
C ALA A 137 -5.78 -4.04 10.76
N VAL A 138 -6.87 -4.81 10.67
CA VAL A 138 -8.23 -4.28 10.47
C VAL A 138 -8.63 -3.35 11.61
N ASN A 139 -8.39 -3.73 12.87
CA ASN A 139 -8.70 -2.88 14.01
C ASN A 139 -7.92 -1.56 13.98
N ASN A 140 -6.62 -1.60 13.64
CA ASN A 140 -5.81 -0.40 13.48
C ASN A 140 -6.38 0.53 12.38
N PHE A 141 -6.83 -0.03 11.25
CA PHE A 141 -7.46 0.75 10.19
C PHE A 141 -8.82 1.33 10.61
N VAL A 142 -9.63 0.57 11.33
CA VAL A 142 -10.91 1.05 11.87
C VAL A 142 -10.68 2.24 12.81
N GLU A 143 -9.72 2.12 13.74
CA GLU A 143 -9.34 3.21 14.66
C GLU A 143 -8.84 4.43 13.88
N SER A 144 -7.98 4.23 12.89
CA SER A 144 -7.46 5.32 12.05
C SER A 144 -8.59 6.05 11.34
N CYS A 145 -9.52 5.33 10.70
CA CYS A 145 -10.66 5.92 9.99
C CYS A 145 -11.71 6.54 10.94
N SER A 146 -11.82 6.05 12.18
CA SER A 146 -12.77 6.55 13.18
C SER A 146 -12.24 7.77 13.93
N SER A 147 -10.92 7.86 14.13
CA SER A 147 -10.25 9.02 14.72
C SER A 147 -10.37 10.29 13.86
N GLU A 148 -10.72 10.13 12.58
CA GLU A 148 -11.04 11.21 11.64
C GLU A 148 -12.50 11.69 11.75
N GLN A 149 -13.36 10.92 12.44
CA GLN A 149 -14.80 11.19 12.57
C GLN A 149 -15.22 11.87 13.87
N THR A 150 -14.30 12.23 14.79
CA THR A 150 -14.72 12.99 15.98
C THR A 150 -15.39 14.30 15.54
N PRO A 151 -16.70 14.47 15.78
CA PRO A 151 -17.30 15.77 15.66
C PRO A 151 -16.61 16.63 16.71
N ALA A 152 -16.19 17.84 16.36
CA ALA A 152 -16.00 18.89 17.34
C ALA A 152 -17.36 19.14 18.01
N MET A 153 -17.73 18.28 18.96
CA MET A 153 -18.96 18.37 19.71
C MET A 153 -18.67 19.32 20.86
N ASN A 154 -19.29 20.49 20.78
CA ASN A 154 -19.27 21.61 21.72
C ASN A 154 -18.05 22.53 21.61
N GLN A 155 -17.94 23.25 20.49
CA GLN A 155 -17.55 24.66 20.54
C GLN A 155 -18.20 25.42 19.37
N THR A 156 -18.80 26.55 19.73
CA THR A 156 -19.60 27.48 18.91
C THR A 156 -18.99 27.81 17.55
N PRO A 157 -19.81 28.01 16.49
CA PRO A 157 -19.32 28.35 15.17
C PRO A 157 -18.92 29.83 15.17
N ASN A 158 -17.65 30.12 15.44
CA ASN A 158 -17.09 31.43 15.16
C ASN A 158 -16.20 31.36 13.92
N LEU A 159 -16.51 32.26 13.00
CA LEU A 159 -15.93 32.43 11.68
C LEU A 159 -14.46 32.88 11.79
N ALA A 160 -13.52 31.94 11.85
CA ALA A 160 -12.13 32.14 11.42
C ALA A 160 -11.38 30.80 11.50
N GLU A 161 -10.62 30.48 10.45
CA GLU A 161 -9.62 29.40 10.41
C GLU A 161 -10.16 27.95 10.38
N GLY A 162 -10.69 27.58 9.21
CA GLY A 162 -10.26 26.37 8.50
C GLY A 162 -10.23 25.05 9.30
N GLY A 163 -11.35 24.66 9.91
CA GLY A 163 -11.54 23.32 10.46
C GLY A 163 -11.51 22.27 9.35
N ILE A 164 -10.32 21.76 9.02
CA ILE A 164 -10.13 20.64 8.11
C ILE A 164 -10.72 19.40 8.81
N ARG A 165 -11.93 18.99 8.42
CA ARG A 165 -12.36 17.60 8.64
C ARG A 165 -11.27 16.73 8.03
N LYS A 166 -10.61 15.89 8.82
CA LYS A 166 -9.66 14.93 8.25
C LYS A 166 -10.42 14.08 7.24
N ARG A 167 -10.04 14.24 5.97
CA ARG A 167 -10.61 13.52 4.83
C ARG A 167 -10.28 12.05 5.01
N GLU A 168 -11.26 11.16 4.82
CA GLU A 168 -11.03 9.71 4.88
C GLU A 168 -9.84 9.34 3.99
N HIS A 169 -8.79 8.76 4.57
CA HIS A 169 -7.60 8.39 3.80
C HIS A 169 -7.88 7.15 2.95
N VAL A 170 -7.80 7.28 1.62
CA VAL A 170 -8.14 6.21 0.66
C VAL A 170 -7.35 4.92 0.95
N GLY A 171 -6.04 5.01 1.11
CA GLY A 171 -5.20 3.85 1.43
C GLY A 171 -5.56 3.11 2.73
N ALA A 172 -6.10 3.80 3.75
CA ALA A 172 -6.54 3.16 4.98
C ALA A 172 -7.86 2.40 4.78
N LEU A 173 -8.78 2.98 4.00
CA LEU A 173 -10.02 2.30 3.61
C LEU A 173 -9.73 1.08 2.72
N TYR A 174 -8.80 1.21 1.77
CA TYR A 174 -8.33 0.10 0.95
C TYR A 174 -7.78 -1.03 1.82
N GLY A 175 -6.80 -0.75 2.70
CA GLY A 175 -6.22 -1.76 3.58
C GLY A 175 -7.25 -2.42 4.51
N MET A 176 -8.25 -1.67 5.00
CA MET A 176 -9.36 -2.23 5.77
C MET A 176 -10.22 -3.19 4.93
N ALA A 177 -10.55 -2.81 3.69
CA ALA A 177 -11.31 -3.67 2.78
C ALA A 177 -10.51 -4.94 2.43
N THR A 178 -9.23 -4.83 2.12
CA THR A 178 -8.33 -5.96 1.87
C THR A 178 -8.28 -6.91 3.08
N GLY A 179 -8.14 -6.37 4.30
CA GLY A 179 -8.16 -7.18 5.52
C GLY A 179 -9.50 -7.92 5.72
N TYR A 180 -10.63 -7.26 5.45
CA TYR A 180 -11.93 -7.93 5.47
C TYR A 180 -12.06 -9.02 4.41
N MET A 181 -11.49 -8.82 3.22
CA MET A 181 -11.47 -9.85 2.16
C MET A 181 -10.67 -11.07 2.61
N VAL A 182 -9.46 -10.89 3.12
CA VAL A 182 -8.63 -11.99 3.66
C VAL A 182 -9.34 -12.75 4.80
N LEU A 183 -10.12 -12.05 5.62
CA LEU A 183 -10.96 -12.65 6.67
C LEU A 183 -12.28 -13.25 6.16
N LYS A 184 -12.51 -13.27 4.85
CA LYS A 184 -13.75 -13.72 4.20
C LYS A 184 -15.01 -12.96 4.65
N GLN A 185 -14.85 -11.71 5.09
CA GLN A 185 -15.93 -10.79 5.50
C GLN A 185 -16.39 -9.90 4.34
N VAL A 186 -16.75 -10.52 3.21
CA VAL A 186 -17.07 -9.84 1.93
C VAL A 186 -18.11 -8.70 2.08
N PRO A 187 -19.21 -8.85 2.84
CA PRO A 187 -20.18 -7.75 2.99
C PRO A 187 -19.57 -6.48 3.63
N ARG A 188 -18.62 -6.64 4.57
CA ARG A 188 -17.94 -5.52 5.22
C ARG A 188 -16.92 -4.87 4.28
N ALA A 189 -16.14 -5.68 3.55
CA ALA A 189 -15.23 -5.18 2.52
C ALA A 189 -15.96 -4.32 1.48
N ARG A 190 -17.07 -4.84 0.93
CA ARG A 190 -17.91 -4.12 -0.04
C ARG A 190 -18.44 -2.79 0.50
N ASN A 191 -18.91 -2.77 1.75
CA ASN A 191 -19.41 -1.54 2.38
C ASN A 191 -18.30 -0.49 2.55
N THR A 192 -17.08 -0.92 2.88
CA THR A 192 -15.90 -0.05 2.94
C THR A 192 -15.55 0.51 1.57
N LEU A 193 -15.49 -0.32 0.53
CA LEU A 193 -15.15 0.11 -0.84
C LEU A 193 -16.20 1.05 -1.44
N LYS A 194 -17.49 0.91 -1.08
CA LYS A 194 -18.54 1.87 -1.44
C LYS A 194 -18.33 3.27 -0.82
N ARG A 195 -17.60 3.39 0.29
CA ARG A 195 -17.18 4.69 0.84
C ARG A 195 -16.08 5.30 -0.02
N VAL A 196 -15.10 4.49 -0.41
CA VAL A 196 -14.01 4.91 -1.32
C VAL A 196 -14.55 5.46 -2.64
N ALA A 197 -15.57 4.82 -3.22
CA ALA A 197 -16.20 5.26 -4.47
C ALA A 197 -16.82 6.68 -4.43
N LYS A 198 -17.03 7.25 -3.23
CA LYS A 198 -17.54 8.63 -3.06
C LYS A 198 -16.42 9.67 -2.95
N ILE A 199 -15.16 9.23 -2.82
CA ILE A 199 -14.01 10.11 -2.67
C ILE A 199 -13.61 10.64 -4.05
N SER A 200 -13.44 11.96 -4.17
CA SER A 200 -12.98 12.58 -5.40
C SER A 200 -11.56 12.11 -5.77
N TRP A 201 -11.34 11.81 -7.04
CA TRP A 201 -10.03 11.42 -7.54
C TRP A 201 -9.00 12.56 -7.34
N THR A 202 -7.82 12.20 -6.86
CA THR A 202 -6.65 13.07 -6.82
C THR A 202 -5.42 12.27 -7.27
N ILE A 203 -4.37 12.96 -7.72
CA ILE A 203 -3.14 12.28 -8.12
C ILE A 203 -2.48 11.54 -6.95
N GLN A 204 -2.63 12.06 -5.72
CA GLN A 204 -2.07 11.45 -4.50
C GLN A 204 -2.80 10.15 -4.11
N ASP A 205 -4.10 10.09 -4.38
CA ASP A 205 -4.96 8.94 -4.05
C ASP A 205 -5.08 7.95 -5.21
N ALA A 206 -4.50 8.25 -6.38
CA ALA A 206 -4.79 7.56 -7.63
C ALA A 206 -4.55 6.04 -7.57
N GLU A 207 -3.40 5.62 -7.03
CA GLU A 207 -3.06 4.19 -6.90
C GLU A 207 -3.99 3.47 -5.92
N ASP A 208 -4.28 4.07 -4.76
CA ASP A 208 -5.15 3.46 -3.75
C ASP A 208 -6.61 3.39 -4.23
N LEU A 209 -7.05 4.36 -5.04
CA LEU A 209 -8.36 4.35 -5.71
C LEU A 209 -8.46 3.24 -6.74
N GLU A 210 -7.45 3.10 -7.61
CA GLU A 210 -7.39 2.02 -8.60
C GLU A 210 -7.45 0.64 -7.93
N LYS A 211 -6.58 0.41 -6.94
CA LYS A 211 -6.56 -0.84 -6.16
C LYS A 211 -7.92 -1.12 -5.50
N SER A 212 -8.59 -0.09 -5.00
CA SER A 212 -9.94 -0.21 -4.42
C SER A 212 -11.01 -0.56 -5.45
N TRP A 213 -10.92 -0.02 -6.67
CA TRP A 213 -11.86 -0.33 -7.75
C TRP A 213 -11.67 -1.74 -8.28
N LEU A 214 -10.42 -2.19 -8.44
CA LEU A 214 -10.12 -3.58 -8.82
C LEU A 214 -10.65 -4.56 -7.77
N LEU A 215 -10.40 -4.31 -6.48
CA LEU A 215 -10.94 -5.16 -5.42
C LEU A 215 -12.48 -5.14 -5.36
N LEU A 216 -13.11 -4.01 -5.68
CA LEU A 216 -14.57 -3.95 -5.76
C LEU A 216 -15.10 -4.72 -6.96
N ALA A 217 -14.38 -4.71 -8.09
CA ALA A 217 -14.72 -5.50 -9.27
C ALA A 217 -14.64 -7.00 -8.98
N ASP A 218 -13.59 -7.47 -8.28
CA ASP A 218 -13.46 -8.89 -7.89
C ASP A 218 -14.61 -9.38 -6.99
N ILE A 219 -15.24 -8.48 -6.23
CA ILE A 219 -16.39 -8.82 -5.36
C ILE A 219 -17.69 -9.07 -6.16
N TYR A 220 -17.82 -8.50 -7.37
CA TYR A 220 -19.05 -8.53 -8.17
C TYR A 220 -18.96 -9.48 -9.35
#